data_AF-A0ABD4RIL7-F1
#
_entry.id   AF-A0ABD4RIL7-F1
#
_cell.length_a   1.000
_cell.length_b   1.000
_cell.length_c   1.000
_cell.angle_alpha   90.00
_cell.angle_beta   90.00
_cell.angle_gamma   90.00
#
_symmetry.space_group_name_H-M   'P 1'
#
loop_
_entity.id
_entity.type
_entity.pdbx_description
1 polymer ?
#
loop_
_entity_poly.entity_id
_entity_poly.type
_entity_poly.pdbx_seq_one_letter_code
_entity_poly.pdbx_strand_id
1 'polypeptide(L)'
;MIDTRNSNLSIDKLIRFSKININEIYKILKTNINGISEEEARIRIQRYGPNIIPSSLNFIKENNKYLSCIRNKKERILSAEDITMGDIICLKEGDYIPADVRIISCNDFSINQYILTGENTIIKKYENIRGNYYQHKDITELDNICLQGAKVEKGRATVLVIAIGKDTYYSKNKRPSNKVSNLKSRKRIYKIKSMIKLLEI
;
A
#
# COMPACT_ATOMS: atom_id res chain seq x y z
N MET A 1 14.74 -10.18 -20.38
CA MET A 1 14.11 -8.87 -20.60
C MET A 1 12.94 -8.76 -19.64
N ILE A 2 12.92 -7.76 -18.75
CA ILE A 2 11.78 -7.51 -17.87
C ILE A 2 10.67 -6.93 -18.75
N ASP A 3 9.48 -7.52 -18.71
CA ASP A 3 8.32 -7.03 -19.43
C ASP A 3 7.84 -5.72 -18.78
N THR A 4 8.44 -4.61 -19.23
CA THR A 4 8.13 -3.25 -18.80
C THR A 4 6.69 -2.82 -19.08
N ARG A 5 5.95 -3.56 -19.92
CA ARG A 5 4.54 -3.27 -20.21
C ARG A 5 3.63 -3.62 -19.02
N ASN A 6 3.94 -4.71 -18.32
CA ASN A 6 3.14 -5.18 -17.18
C ASN A 6 3.37 -4.37 -15.89
N SER A 7 4.57 -3.82 -15.68
CA SER A 7 4.85 -2.92 -14.56
C SER A 7 4.11 -1.58 -14.71
N ASN A 8 4.06 -1.03 -15.93
CA ASN A 8 3.37 0.23 -16.21
C ASN A 8 1.86 0.10 -15.94
N LEU A 9 1.23 -1.01 -16.36
CA LEU A 9 -0.20 -1.23 -16.15
C LEU A 9 -0.61 -1.23 -14.67
N SER A 10 0.25 -1.76 -13.79
CA SER A 10 -0.04 -1.79 -12.34
C SER A 10 0.07 -0.40 -11.71
N ILE A 11 1.06 0.39 -12.13
CA ILE A 11 1.26 1.75 -11.65
C ILE A 11 0.13 2.66 -12.14
N ASP A 12 -0.24 2.54 -13.43
CA ASP A 12 -1.36 3.27 -14.02
C ASP A 12 -2.67 2.99 -13.30
N LYS A 13 -2.92 1.74 -12.89
CA LYS A 13 -4.07 1.36 -12.07
C LYS A 13 -4.09 2.10 -10.73
N LEU A 14 -2.96 2.13 -10.01
CA LEU A 14 -2.86 2.80 -8.71
C LEU A 14 -3.06 4.32 -8.85
N ILE A 15 -2.45 4.94 -9.86
CA ILE A 15 -2.63 6.36 -10.17
C ILE A 15 -4.09 6.66 -10.50
N ARG A 16 -4.73 5.80 -11.31
CA ARG A 16 -6.15 5.94 -11.64
C ARG A 16 -7.01 5.87 -10.39
N PHE A 17 -6.80 4.87 -9.52
CA PHE A 17 -7.56 4.70 -8.28
C PHE A 17 -7.30 5.80 -7.25
N SER A 18 -6.13 6.43 -7.29
CA SER A 18 -5.87 7.63 -6.51
C SER A 18 -6.81 8.76 -6.95
N LYS A 19 -6.91 9.01 -8.27
CA LYS A 19 -7.65 10.14 -8.87
C LYS A 19 -9.17 10.07 -8.78
N ILE A 20 -9.74 8.88 -8.90
CA ILE A 20 -11.21 8.72 -8.96
C ILE A 20 -11.86 8.66 -7.58
N ASN A 21 -13.15 8.98 -7.52
CA ASN A 21 -13.92 8.93 -6.28
C ASN A 21 -14.04 7.50 -5.75
N ILE A 22 -14.05 7.32 -4.43
CA ILE A 22 -14.15 6.00 -3.79
C ILE A 22 -15.41 5.23 -4.24
N ASN A 23 -16.52 5.92 -4.50
CA ASN A 23 -17.76 5.32 -4.99
C ASN A 23 -17.61 4.72 -6.40
N GLU A 24 -16.75 5.28 -7.24
CA GLU A 24 -16.44 4.69 -8.55
C GLU A 24 -15.59 3.44 -8.40
N ILE A 25 -14.63 3.44 -7.47
CA ILE A 25 -13.80 2.26 -7.18
C ILE A 25 -14.68 1.12 -6.64
N TYR A 26 -15.67 1.43 -5.79
CA TYR A 26 -16.68 0.49 -5.33
C TYR A 26 -17.44 -0.16 -6.48
N LYS A 27 -17.87 0.63 -7.48
CA LYS A 27 -18.52 0.09 -8.69
C LYS A 27 -17.57 -0.81 -9.50
N ILE A 28 -16.33 -0.37 -9.72
CA ILE A 28 -15.31 -1.13 -10.48
C ILE A 28 -15.00 -2.47 -9.80
N LEU A 29 -14.80 -2.46 -8.48
CA LEU A 29 -14.47 -3.65 -7.70
C LEU A 29 -15.70 -4.43 -7.21
N LYS A 30 -16.91 -4.02 -7.60
CA LYS A 30 -18.18 -4.62 -7.14
C LYS A 30 -18.19 -4.85 -5.63
N THR A 31 -17.88 -3.80 -4.88
CA THR A 31 -17.82 -3.79 -3.40
C THR A 31 -18.52 -2.52 -2.89
N ASN A 32 -18.62 -2.34 -1.58
CA ASN A 32 -19.27 -1.18 -0.97
C ASN A 32 -18.73 -0.96 0.45
N ILE A 33 -19.13 0.14 1.10
CA ILE A 33 -18.69 0.54 2.45
C ILE A 33 -18.91 -0.52 3.54
N ASN A 34 -19.87 -1.44 3.33
CA ASN A 34 -20.15 -2.53 4.27
C ASN A 34 -19.34 -3.80 4.02
N GLY A 35 -18.37 -3.74 3.11
CA GLY A 35 -17.56 -4.88 2.70
C GLY A 35 -18.29 -5.86 1.78
N ILE A 36 -17.52 -6.82 1.29
CA ILE A 36 -18.03 -7.96 0.50
C ILE A 36 -18.62 -9.05 1.40
N SER A 37 -19.34 -10.00 0.82
CA SER A 37 -19.78 -11.18 1.57
C SER A 37 -18.63 -12.18 1.72
N GLU A 38 -18.74 -13.09 2.69
CA GLU A 38 -17.77 -14.19 2.82
C GLU A 38 -17.73 -15.08 1.58
N GLU A 39 -18.88 -15.31 0.95
CA GLU A 39 -18.95 -16.10 -0.29
C GLU A 39 -18.26 -15.38 -1.45
N GLU A 40 -18.46 -14.07 -1.59
CA GLU A 40 -17.73 -13.27 -2.58
C GLU A 40 -16.22 -13.26 -2.27
N ALA A 41 -15.81 -13.18 -1.00
CA ALA A 41 -14.41 -13.27 -0.62
C ALA A 41 -13.78 -14.61 -1.04
N ARG A 42 -14.49 -15.72 -0.82
CA ARG A 42 -14.07 -17.06 -1.25
C ARG A 42 -13.92 -17.15 -2.77
N ILE A 43 -14.89 -16.61 -3.52
CA ILE A 43 -14.84 -16.54 -4.99
C ILE A 43 -13.63 -15.71 -5.45
N ARG A 44 -13.34 -14.59 -4.78
CA ARG A 44 -12.20 -13.74 -5.12
C ARG A 44 -10.85 -14.37 -4.82
N ILE A 45 -10.72 -15.14 -3.75
CA ILE A 45 -9.50 -15.90 -3.46
C ILE A 45 -9.27 -16.95 -4.56
N GLN A 46 -10.32 -17.62 -5.05
CA GLN A 46 -10.20 -18.54 -6.19
C GLN A 46 -9.83 -17.82 -7.49
N ARG A 47 -10.38 -16.62 -7.71
CA ARG A 47 -10.18 -15.84 -8.94
C ARG A 47 -8.83 -15.13 -9.02
N TYR A 48 -8.43 -14.45 -7.95
CA TYR A 48 -7.21 -13.63 -7.90
C TYR A 48 -6.02 -14.37 -7.27
N GLY A 49 -6.28 -15.50 -6.62
CA GLY A 49 -5.31 -16.19 -5.76
C GLY A 49 -5.30 -15.63 -4.33
N PRO A 50 -4.55 -16.29 -3.43
CA PRO A 50 -4.37 -15.83 -2.06
C PRO A 50 -3.50 -14.56 -2.01
N ASN A 51 -3.62 -13.78 -0.93
CA ASN A 51 -2.69 -12.68 -0.67
C ASN A 51 -1.35 -13.22 -0.16
N ILE A 52 -0.52 -13.69 -1.09
CA ILE A 52 0.82 -14.21 -0.78
C ILE A 52 1.72 -13.06 -0.33
N ILE A 53 2.04 -13.03 0.95
CA ILE A 53 3.04 -12.10 1.51
C ILE A 53 4.45 -12.63 1.16
N PRO A 54 5.29 -11.85 0.46
CA PRO A 54 6.66 -12.24 0.16
C PRO A 54 7.47 -12.52 1.43
N SER A 55 8.40 -13.49 1.40
CA SER A 55 9.21 -13.86 2.58
C SER A 55 10.02 -12.70 3.18
N SER A 56 10.41 -11.73 2.36
CA SER A 56 11.07 -10.50 2.80
C SER A 56 10.17 -9.56 3.60
N LEU A 57 8.87 -9.84 3.66
CA LEU A 57 7.83 -9.12 4.39
C LEU A 57 7.16 -10.02 5.45
N ASN A 58 7.81 -11.09 5.93
CA ASN A 58 7.24 -12.00 6.92
C ASN A 58 6.77 -11.31 8.21
N PHE A 59 7.39 -10.18 8.58
CA PHE A 59 6.94 -9.35 9.71
C PHE A 59 5.48 -8.91 9.58
N ILE A 60 4.91 -8.81 8.36
CA ILE A 60 3.49 -8.52 8.17
C ILE A 60 2.65 -9.64 8.77
N LYS A 61 3.01 -10.91 8.55
CA LYS A 61 2.26 -12.06 9.07
C LYS A 61 2.28 -12.10 10.60
N GLU A 62 3.44 -11.78 11.18
CA GLU A 62 3.66 -11.79 12.63
C GLU A 62 2.89 -10.65 13.32
N ASN A 63 2.93 -9.44 12.76
CA ASN A 63 2.35 -8.25 13.38
C ASN A 63 0.86 -8.08 13.04
N ASN A 64 0.41 -8.58 11.88
CA ASN A 64 -0.99 -8.51 11.44
C ASN A 64 -1.68 -9.88 11.49
N LYS A 65 -1.50 -10.61 12.59
CA LYS A 65 -2.24 -11.86 12.84
C LYS A 65 -3.73 -11.62 13.06
N TYR A 66 -4.08 -10.45 13.57
CA TYR A 66 -5.46 -10.07 13.93
C TYR A 66 -5.85 -8.75 13.27
N LEU A 67 -6.05 -8.78 11.95
CA LEU A 67 -6.45 -7.60 11.21
C LEU A 67 -7.98 -7.49 11.15
N SER A 68 -8.50 -6.31 11.48
CA SER A 68 -9.92 -6.02 11.34
C SER A 68 -10.29 -5.82 9.87
N CYS A 69 -11.30 -6.56 9.42
CA CYS A 69 -11.88 -6.51 8.09
C CYS A 69 -13.40 -6.46 8.18
N ILE A 70 -14.04 -5.66 7.33
CA ILE A 70 -15.49 -5.58 7.25
C ILE A 70 -15.96 -6.51 6.13
N ARG A 71 -16.75 -7.53 6.50
CA ARG A 71 -17.47 -8.42 5.57
C ARG A 71 -18.89 -8.64 6.06
N ASN A 72 -19.85 -8.74 5.15
CA ASN A 72 -21.28 -8.90 5.51
C ASN A 72 -21.78 -7.84 6.52
N LYS A 73 -21.37 -6.56 6.39
CA LYS A 73 -21.71 -5.47 7.34
C LYS A 73 -21.19 -5.69 8.77
N LYS A 74 -20.30 -6.66 9.00
CA LYS A 74 -19.78 -7.01 10.31
C LYS A 74 -18.26 -6.97 10.31
N GLU A 75 -17.69 -6.58 11.44
CA GLU A 75 -16.27 -6.70 11.67
C GLU A 75 -15.87 -8.17 11.86
N ARG A 76 -14.73 -8.52 11.28
CA ARG A 76 -14.11 -9.84 11.28
C ARG A 76 -12.63 -9.66 11.52
N ILE A 77 -12.05 -10.64 12.19
CA ILE A 77 -10.62 -10.70 12.39
C ILE A 77 -10.07 -11.70 11.38
N LEU A 78 -9.19 -11.24 10.50
CA LEU A 78 -8.55 -12.02 9.46
C LEU A 78 -7.03 -11.96 9.62
N SER A 79 -6.35 -12.99 9.12
CA SER A 79 -4.91 -12.89 8.88
C SER A 79 -4.63 -12.04 7.63
N ALA A 80 -3.40 -11.55 7.49
CA ALA A 80 -2.98 -10.84 6.28
C ALA A 80 -3.19 -11.66 4.98
N GLU A 81 -3.11 -12.99 5.06
CA GLU A 81 -3.19 -13.90 3.91
C GLU A 81 -4.63 -14.15 3.44
N ASP A 82 -5.61 -13.98 4.34
CA ASP A 82 -7.05 -14.18 4.06
C ASP A 82 -7.73 -12.97 3.43
N ILE A 83 -6.97 -11.87 3.27
CA ILE A 83 -7.44 -10.64 2.63
C ILE A 83 -7.50 -10.86 1.12
N THR A 84 -8.53 -10.32 0.48
CA THR A 84 -8.68 -10.35 -0.97
C THR A 84 -9.04 -8.98 -1.54
N MET A 85 -9.02 -8.89 -2.87
CA MET A 85 -9.38 -7.70 -3.62
C MET A 85 -10.75 -7.17 -3.19
N GLY A 86 -10.85 -5.88 -2.91
CA GLY A 86 -12.09 -5.19 -2.53
C GLY A 86 -12.62 -5.45 -1.12
N ASP A 87 -11.86 -6.17 -0.29
CA ASP A 87 -12.06 -6.13 1.17
C ASP A 87 -11.85 -4.72 1.70
N ILE A 88 -12.54 -4.42 2.80
CA ILE A 88 -12.33 -3.19 3.58
C ILE A 88 -11.66 -3.57 4.89
N ILE A 89 -10.46 -3.04 5.12
CA ILE A 89 -9.68 -3.33 6.32
C ILE A 89 -9.50 -2.06 7.16
N CYS A 90 -9.43 -2.24 8.46
CA CYS A 90 -9.15 -1.18 9.42
C CYS A 90 -7.70 -1.31 9.89
N LEU A 91 -6.91 -0.27 9.62
CA LEU A 91 -5.51 -0.16 10.01
C LEU A 91 -5.39 0.76 11.23
N LYS A 92 -4.50 0.39 12.15
CA LYS A 92 -4.12 1.19 13.32
C LYS A 92 -2.60 1.24 13.47
N GLU A 93 -2.14 2.12 14.35
CA GLU A 93 -0.74 2.25 14.71
C GLU A 93 -0.09 0.90 15.07
N GLY A 94 1.09 0.65 14.51
CA GLY A 94 1.81 -0.61 14.65
C GLY A 94 1.53 -1.64 13.55
N ASP A 95 0.38 -1.55 12.86
CA ASP A 95 0.05 -2.47 11.77
C ASP A 95 0.99 -2.24 10.57
N TYR A 96 1.33 -3.32 9.88
CA TYR A 96 1.90 -3.23 8.55
C TYR A 96 0.82 -3.31 7.48
N ILE A 97 1.04 -2.69 6.33
CA ILE A 97 0.05 -2.68 5.26
C ILE A 97 0.18 -3.99 4.47
N PRO A 98 -0.84 -4.87 4.47
CA PRO A 98 -0.71 -6.25 3.99
C PRO A 98 -0.89 -6.41 2.48
N ALA A 99 -1.37 -5.37 1.80
CA ALA A 99 -1.75 -5.33 0.39
C ALA A 99 -1.65 -3.88 -0.12
N ASP A 100 -1.77 -3.62 -1.41
CA ASP A 100 -1.94 -2.22 -1.85
C ASP A 100 -3.38 -1.78 -1.60
N VAL A 101 -3.54 -0.61 -0.99
CA VAL A 101 -4.83 -0.13 -0.50
C VAL A 101 -5.09 1.32 -0.87
N ARG A 102 -6.37 1.65 -1.04
CA ARG A 102 -6.90 3.01 -1.20
C ARG A 102 -7.58 3.42 0.11
N ILE A 103 -7.19 4.56 0.68
CA ILE A 103 -7.82 5.07 1.91
C ILE A 103 -9.29 5.40 1.63
N ILE A 104 -10.20 4.96 2.49
CA ILE A 104 -11.61 5.39 2.46
C ILE A 104 -11.76 6.56 3.43
N SER A 105 -11.30 6.37 4.67
CA SER A 105 -11.27 7.39 5.70
C SER A 105 -10.04 7.26 6.59
N CYS A 106 -9.59 8.35 7.21
CA CYS A 106 -8.44 8.32 8.12
C CYS A 106 -8.43 9.42 9.17
N ASN A 107 -7.79 9.15 10.32
CA ASN A 107 -7.60 10.13 11.40
C ASN A 107 -6.12 10.18 11.82
N ASP A 108 -5.49 11.35 11.66
CA ASP A 108 -4.06 11.62 11.89
C ASP A 108 -3.12 10.49 11.42
N PHE A 109 -3.41 9.99 10.21
CA PHE A 109 -2.80 8.77 9.70
C PHE A 109 -1.48 9.05 9.00
N SER A 110 -0.42 8.35 9.42
CA SER A 110 0.90 8.44 8.80
C SER A 110 1.57 7.08 8.72
N ILE A 111 2.34 6.90 7.65
CA ILE A 111 3.01 5.63 7.37
C ILE A 111 4.50 5.83 7.12
N ASN A 112 5.26 4.78 7.41
CA ASN A 112 6.67 4.66 7.08
C ASN A 112 6.86 3.67 5.94
N GLN A 113 7.58 4.09 4.91
CA GLN A 113 7.81 3.32 3.69
C GLN A 113 9.26 2.87 3.52
N TYR A 114 10.02 2.74 4.61
CA TYR A 114 11.43 2.31 4.60
C TYR A 114 11.68 1.06 3.76
N ILE A 115 10.76 0.08 3.81
CA ILE A 115 10.86 -1.16 3.04
C ILE A 115 10.80 -0.94 1.52
N LEU A 116 10.13 0.11 1.07
CA LEU A 116 9.93 0.45 -0.34
C LEU A 116 10.99 1.41 -0.86
N THR A 117 11.38 2.40 -0.05
CA THR A 117 12.27 3.50 -0.46
C THR A 117 13.71 3.32 0.01
N GLY A 118 13.93 2.55 1.08
CA GLY A 118 15.20 2.49 1.81
C GLY A 118 15.47 3.69 2.70
N GLU A 119 14.51 4.62 2.83
CA GLU A 119 14.61 5.85 3.60
C GLU A 119 13.59 5.84 4.74
N ASN A 120 14.04 6.15 5.96
CA ASN A 120 13.20 6.12 7.15
C ASN A 120 12.38 7.42 7.26
N THR A 121 11.43 7.59 6.34
CA THR A 121 10.62 8.80 6.21
C THR A 121 9.16 8.49 6.53
N ILE A 122 8.60 9.27 7.46
CA ILE A 122 7.18 9.21 7.84
C ILE A 122 6.41 10.18 6.96
N ILE A 123 5.36 9.68 6.30
CA ILE A 123 4.55 10.45 5.35
C ILE A 123 3.11 10.46 5.83
N LYS A 124 2.51 11.66 5.90
CA LYS A 124 1.08 11.81 6.18
C LYS A 124 0.24 11.39 4.97
N LYS A 125 -0.85 10.70 5.24
CA LYS A 125 -1.79 10.21 4.23
C LYS A 125 -3.19 10.76 4.49
N TYR A 126 -4.00 10.80 3.44
CA TYR A 126 -5.29 11.49 3.42
C TYR A 126 -6.31 10.70 2.59
N GLU A 127 -7.59 10.95 2.84
CA GLU A 127 -8.70 10.29 2.12
C GLU A 127 -8.76 10.71 0.65
N ASN A 128 -8.37 11.95 0.36
CA ASN A 128 -8.38 12.54 -0.97
C ASN A 128 -7.03 13.19 -1.27
N ILE A 129 -6.69 13.31 -2.55
CA ILE A 129 -5.52 14.08 -2.97
C ILE A 129 -5.69 15.52 -2.54
N ARG A 130 -4.61 16.10 -2.02
CA ARG A 130 -4.57 17.51 -1.63
C ARG A 130 -3.72 18.30 -2.63
N GLY A 131 -4.25 19.42 -3.10
CA GLY A 131 -3.59 20.32 -4.06
C GLY A 131 -3.62 19.84 -5.52
N ASN A 132 -3.01 20.62 -6.42
CA ASN A 132 -3.07 20.43 -7.88
C ASN A 132 -1.99 19.46 -8.43
N TYR A 133 -1.41 18.59 -7.60
CA TYR A 133 -0.09 17.99 -7.84
C TYR A 133 -0.13 16.57 -8.42
N TYR A 134 -0.76 16.38 -9.59
CA TYR A 134 -0.79 15.07 -10.25
C TYR A 134 0.34 14.82 -11.25
N GLN A 135 1.08 15.85 -11.67
CA GLN A 135 2.02 15.68 -12.79
C GLN A 135 3.36 15.05 -12.40
N HIS A 136 3.74 15.03 -11.11
CA HIS A 136 5.12 14.65 -10.71
C HIS A 136 5.27 13.86 -9.41
N LYS A 137 4.19 13.42 -8.74
CA LYS A 137 4.33 12.63 -7.52
C LYS A 137 4.74 11.19 -7.84
N ASP A 138 5.79 10.72 -7.16
CA ASP A 138 6.14 9.31 -7.11
C ASP A 138 4.94 8.51 -6.56
N ILE A 139 4.77 7.26 -6.98
CA ILE A 139 3.69 6.38 -6.49
C ILE A 139 3.68 6.27 -4.95
N THR A 140 4.85 6.33 -4.32
CA THR A 140 5.04 6.30 -2.87
C THR A 140 4.51 7.57 -2.18
N GLU A 141 4.39 8.68 -2.91
CA GLU A 141 3.94 10.00 -2.42
C GLU A 141 2.44 10.25 -2.62
N LEU A 142 1.71 9.32 -3.25
CA LEU A 142 0.26 9.44 -3.41
C LEU A 142 -0.41 9.54 -2.03
N ASP A 143 -1.21 10.59 -1.83
CA ASP A 143 -1.75 10.92 -0.51
C ASP A 143 -2.68 9.83 0.03
N ASN A 144 -3.40 9.16 -0.86
CA ASN A 144 -4.51 8.28 -0.53
C ASN A 144 -4.29 6.80 -0.93
N ILE A 145 -3.10 6.48 -1.41
CA ILE A 145 -2.66 5.10 -1.68
C ILE A 145 -1.59 4.73 -0.67
N CYS A 146 -1.72 3.53 -0.12
CA CYS A 146 -0.69 2.92 0.70
C CYS A 146 -0.28 1.57 0.11
N LEU A 147 1.02 1.30 0.12
CA LEU A 147 1.61 0.16 -0.57
C LEU A 147 1.97 -0.95 0.42
N GLN A 148 1.94 -2.20 -0.05
CA GLN A 148 2.29 -3.36 0.78
C GLN A 148 3.69 -3.22 1.41
N GLY A 149 3.79 -3.51 2.70
CA GLY A 149 5.05 -3.47 3.46
C GLY A 149 5.34 -2.15 4.16
N ALA A 150 4.56 -1.09 3.91
CA ALA A 150 4.62 0.11 4.72
C ALA A 150 4.10 -0.17 6.15
N LYS A 151 4.58 0.58 7.15
CA LYS A 151 4.15 0.48 8.54
C LYS A 151 3.30 1.69 8.92
N VAL A 152 2.21 1.50 9.65
CA VAL A 152 1.45 2.60 10.26
C VAL A 152 2.22 3.11 11.47
N GLU A 153 2.67 4.36 11.41
CA GLU A 153 3.39 5.01 12.50
C GLU A 153 2.47 5.79 13.43
N LYS A 154 1.32 6.25 12.93
CA LYS A 154 0.36 7.00 13.74
C LYS A 154 -1.04 6.89 13.18
N GLY A 155 -2.02 6.89 14.09
CA GLY A 155 -3.43 7.09 13.77
C GLY A 155 -4.12 5.82 13.29
N ARG A 156 -5.24 6.00 12.60
CA ARG A 156 -6.06 4.90 12.06
C ARG A 156 -6.64 5.24 10.69
N ALA A 157 -6.88 4.21 9.88
CA ALA A 157 -7.53 4.37 8.59
C ALA A 157 -8.43 3.18 8.27
N THR A 158 -9.56 3.45 7.64
CA THR A 158 -10.36 2.43 6.94
C THR A 158 -9.96 2.48 5.48
N VAL A 159 -9.58 1.34 4.90
CA VAL A 159 -8.99 1.30 3.56
C VAL A 159 -9.58 0.16 2.73
N LEU A 160 -9.64 0.36 1.42
CA LEU A 160 -10.11 -0.59 0.43
C LEU A 160 -8.91 -1.30 -0.22
N VAL A 161 -8.95 -2.62 -0.30
CA VAL A 161 -7.90 -3.42 -0.94
C VAL A 161 -8.03 -3.35 -2.46
N ILE A 162 -6.95 -2.95 -3.14
CA ILE A 162 -6.94 -2.69 -4.59
C ILE A 162 -5.89 -3.47 -5.39
N ALA A 163 -4.92 -4.10 -4.71
CA ALA A 163 -4.06 -5.15 -5.27
C ALA A 163 -3.55 -6.07 -4.15
N ILE A 164 -3.41 -7.37 -4.42
CA ILE A 164 -2.96 -8.38 -3.46
C ILE A 164 -1.82 -9.23 -4.03
N GLY A 165 -1.04 -9.87 -3.15
CA GLY A 165 -0.02 -10.87 -3.51
C GLY A 165 0.92 -10.41 -4.62
N LYS A 166 0.98 -11.18 -5.72
CA LYS A 166 1.84 -10.89 -6.88
C LYS A 166 1.49 -9.60 -7.61
N ASP A 167 0.28 -9.07 -7.39
CA ASP A 167 -0.20 -7.88 -8.08
C ASP A 167 0.11 -6.57 -7.34
N THR A 168 0.62 -6.65 -6.11
CA THR A 168 1.07 -5.46 -5.37
C THR A 168 2.26 -4.80 -6.06
N TYR A 169 2.39 -3.49 -5.82
CA TYR A 169 3.51 -2.69 -6.27
C TYR A 169 4.84 -3.30 -5.81
N TYR A 170 4.90 -3.71 -4.53
CA TYR A 170 6.09 -4.34 -3.96
C TYR A 170 6.49 -5.58 -4.77
N SER A 171 5.55 -6.50 -5.03
CA SER A 171 5.83 -7.74 -5.74
C SER A 171 6.22 -7.53 -7.20
N LYS A 172 5.55 -6.61 -7.91
CA LYS A 172 5.84 -6.33 -9.33
C LYS A 172 7.12 -5.55 -9.57
N ASN A 173 7.48 -4.66 -8.65
CA ASN A 173 8.65 -3.80 -8.78
C ASN A 173 9.84 -4.28 -7.94
N LYS A 174 9.74 -5.47 -7.33
CA LYS A 174 10.85 -6.13 -6.68
C LYS A 174 11.91 -6.45 -7.75
N ARG A 175 12.90 -5.56 -7.86
CA ARG A 175 14.18 -5.92 -8.49
C ARG A 175 14.74 -7.09 -7.67
N PRO A 176 15.25 -8.18 -8.30
CA PRO A 176 15.94 -9.22 -7.56
C PRO A 176 17.03 -8.54 -6.73
N SER A 177 16.88 -8.63 -5.41
CA SER A 177 17.75 -7.96 -4.44
C SER A 177 19.08 -8.68 -4.33
N ASN A 178 19.87 -8.71 -5.42
CA ASN A 178 21.31 -8.91 -5.34
C ASN A 178 21.95 -7.54 -5.05
N LYS A 179 21.88 -7.11 -3.79
CA LYS A 179 22.84 -6.23 -3.11
C LYS A 179 22.37 -5.91 -1.70
N VAL A 180 22.46 -6.90 -0.82
CA VAL A 180 22.82 -6.64 0.59
C VAL A 180 24.34 -6.47 0.63
N SER A 181 24.85 -5.42 -0.02
CA SER A 181 26.25 -5.00 0.06
C SER A 181 26.41 -3.63 -0.61
N ASN A 182 25.99 -2.57 0.08
CA ASN A 182 26.62 -1.24 0.04
C ASN A 182 25.83 -0.22 0.88
N LEU A 183 25.81 -0.42 2.20
CA LEU A 183 25.35 0.61 3.15
C LEU A 183 26.36 1.77 3.33
N LYS A 184 27.62 1.62 2.86
CA LYS A 184 28.68 2.62 3.10
C LYS A 184 28.78 3.70 2.01
N SER A 185 28.42 3.42 0.76
CA SER A 185 28.65 4.34 -0.37
C SER A 185 27.54 5.40 -0.54
N ARG A 186 26.30 5.09 -0.12
CA ARG A 186 25.14 5.98 -0.32
C ARG A 186 25.04 7.13 0.69
N LYS A 187 25.63 7.01 1.89
CA LYS A 187 25.69 8.10 2.87
C LYS A 187 26.39 9.35 2.33
N ARG A 188 27.31 9.20 1.37
CA ARG A 188 28.06 10.32 0.77
C ARG A 188 27.21 11.15 -0.20
N ILE A 189 26.34 10.51 -0.98
CA ILE A 189 25.56 11.18 -2.03
C ILE A 189 24.45 12.07 -1.44
N TYR A 190 23.77 11.59 -0.40
CA TYR A 190 22.68 12.36 0.24
C TYR A 190 23.19 13.48 1.17
N LYS A 191 24.36 13.31 1.79
CA LYS A 191 25.00 14.41 2.56
C LYS A 191 25.33 15.60 1.66
N ILE A 192 25.74 15.34 0.42
CA ILE A 192 26.00 16.37 -0.59
C ILE A 192 24.70 17.06 -1.03
N LYS A 193 23.62 16.32 -1.34
CA LYS A 193 22.32 16.93 -1.70
C LYS A 193 21.72 17.78 -0.56
N SER A 194 21.84 17.32 0.68
CA SER A 194 21.34 18.09 1.84
C SER A 194 22.20 19.32 2.14
N MET A 195 23.51 19.28 1.88
CA MET A 195 24.38 20.46 2.01
C MET A 195 24.14 21.50 0.90
N ILE A 196 23.88 21.07 -0.35
CA ILE A 196 23.60 22.01 -1.45
C ILE A 196 22.30 22.79 -1.18
N LYS A 197 21.27 22.15 -0.63
CA LYS A 197 20.00 22.82 -0.28
C LYS A 197 20.12 23.84 0.86
N LEU A 198 21.18 23.77 1.66
CA LEU A 198 21.48 24.72 2.75
C LEU A 198 22.34 25.91 2.29
N LEU A 199 22.90 25.87 1.08
CA LEU A 199 23.77 26.90 0.51
C LEU A 199 23.07 27.79 -0.54
N GLU A 200 21.78 27.54 -0.83
CA GLU A 200 20.94 28.35 -1.74
C GLU A 200 20.10 29.41 -1.00
N ILE A 201 20.55 29.89 0.16
CA ILE A 201 20.04 31.08 0.88
C ILE A 201 21.22 32.04 1.03
#